data_AF-V6SFN8-F1
#
_entry.id   AF-V6SFN8-F1
#
_cell.length_a   1.000
_cell.length_b   1.000
_cell.length_c   1.000
_cell.angle_alpha   90.00
_cell.angle_beta   90.00
_cell.angle_gamma   90.00
#
_symmetry.space_group_name_H-M   'P 1'
#
loop_
_entity.id
_entity.type
_entity.pdbx_description
1 polymer ?
#
loop_
_entity_poly.entity_id
_entity_poly.type
_entity_poly.pdbx_seq_one_letter_code
_entity_poly.pdbx_strand_id
1 'polypeptide(L)'
;MQKVIIRETQNPSILKFEFPDFITKSQNFEFKNIDETAQSPLAKQLFYLPFVKTVYISGNFIAIEKFSIVEWHEVKELVAEQIETFVDKGGKILNTEDSDNKKIPVTVYSETTPNPSVMKFVASKMLTKTAVECKNIDDSAVSPLAKELFRFPFVKEVFIDENYVSISKYEIADWIEITQEIRSFIKTYIEEGKTIIDETQIVKTANHEKQQEAYFDKLDAISQQIINILEEYVKPAVQSDGGNIAFQSYDEKEKRVKVILQGACSGCPSSTFTLKSGIENMLKEMLHDQEIKVEAVNG
;
A
#
# COMPACT_ATOMS: atom_id res chain seq x y z
N MET A 1 23.44 29.79 -9.80
CA MET A 1 24.35 29.16 -10.78
C MET A 1 24.56 27.69 -10.46
N GLN A 2 23.51 26.89 -10.65
CA GLN A 2 23.73 25.47 -10.94
C GLN A 2 24.25 25.39 -12.38
N LYS A 3 25.56 25.26 -12.53
CA LYS A 3 26.18 25.16 -13.87
C LYS A 3 25.94 23.76 -14.43
N VAL A 4 25.45 23.67 -15.66
CA VAL A 4 25.27 22.37 -16.33
C VAL A 4 26.57 21.94 -16.99
N ILE A 5 26.85 20.64 -16.98
CA ILE A 5 28.02 20.03 -17.62
C ILE A 5 27.58 19.43 -18.95
N ILE A 6 28.16 19.92 -20.04
CA ILE A 6 27.89 19.42 -21.39
C ILE A 6 28.68 18.12 -21.61
N ARG A 7 28.00 17.05 -22.02
CA ARG A 7 28.61 15.78 -22.43
C ARG A 7 28.14 15.36 -23.81
N GLU A 8 29.10 14.94 -24.63
CA GLU A 8 28.83 14.31 -25.91
C GLU A 8 28.30 12.89 -25.71
N THR A 9 27.45 12.45 -26.65
CA THR A 9 26.92 11.09 -26.67
C THR A 9 27.48 10.32 -27.86
N GLN A 10 27.23 9.02 -27.93
CA GLN A 10 27.59 8.22 -29.11
C GLN A 10 26.83 8.63 -30.37
N ASN A 11 25.71 9.35 -30.23
CA ASN A 11 24.96 9.90 -31.34
C ASN A 11 25.33 11.38 -31.52
N PRO A 12 25.95 11.78 -32.65
CA PRO A 12 26.37 13.16 -32.88
C PRO A 12 25.21 14.15 -32.95
N SER A 13 23.97 13.69 -33.18
CA SER A 13 22.78 14.54 -33.13
C SER A 13 22.28 14.79 -31.71
N ILE A 14 22.79 14.09 -30.70
CA ILE A 14 22.33 14.19 -29.31
C ILE A 14 23.43 14.72 -28.41
N LEU A 15 23.10 15.77 -27.65
CA LEU A 15 23.99 16.35 -26.63
C LEU A 15 23.32 16.31 -25.26
N LYS A 16 24.10 15.99 -24.22
CA LYS A 16 23.64 15.84 -22.85
C LYS A 16 24.08 17.04 -22.01
N PHE A 17 23.18 17.57 -21.19
CA PHE A 17 23.39 18.64 -20.23
C PHE A 17 23.12 18.09 -18.84
N GLU A 18 24.16 17.86 -18.05
CA GLU A 18 24.10 17.25 -16.72
C GLU A 18 24.08 18.30 -15.62
N PHE A 19 23.18 18.13 -14.66
CA PHE A 19 23.07 18.89 -13.44
C PHE A 19 23.89 18.24 -12.32
N PRO A 20 24.37 19.02 -11.33
CA PRO A 20 25.01 18.48 -10.14
C PRO A 20 24.07 17.60 -9.30
N ASP A 21 22.80 17.99 -9.23
CA ASP A 21 21.76 17.32 -8.44
C ASP A 21 20.77 16.57 -9.34
N PHE A 22 20.08 15.57 -8.78
CA PHE A 22 18.99 14.88 -9.47
C PHE A 22 17.83 15.84 -9.76
N ILE A 23 17.41 15.88 -11.02
CA ILE A 23 16.26 16.66 -11.50
C ILE A 23 14.98 15.82 -11.63
N THR A 24 15.10 14.47 -11.64
CA THR A 24 13.98 13.54 -11.55
C THR A 24 14.18 12.53 -10.42
N LYS A 25 13.08 12.10 -9.77
CA LYS A 25 13.14 11.15 -8.63
C LYS A 25 13.18 9.68 -9.04
N SER A 26 12.83 9.32 -10.28
CA SER A 26 12.88 7.95 -10.86
C SER A 26 12.29 7.83 -12.29
N GLN A 27 11.70 8.89 -12.84
CA GLN A 27 11.03 8.84 -14.14
C GLN A 27 11.91 9.43 -15.26
N ASN A 28 11.76 8.88 -16.46
CA ASN A 28 12.37 9.35 -17.70
C ASN A 28 11.26 9.93 -18.58
N PHE A 29 11.49 11.13 -19.09
CA PHE A 29 10.56 11.81 -19.97
C PHE A 29 11.18 11.97 -21.36
N GLU A 30 10.39 11.73 -22.39
CA GLU A 30 10.73 12.00 -23.79
C GLU A 30 9.61 12.85 -24.36
N PHE A 31 9.99 13.99 -24.95
CA PHE A 31 9.06 14.90 -25.62
C PHE A 31 9.51 15.05 -27.06
N LYS A 32 8.60 14.88 -28.01
CA LYS A 32 8.88 14.95 -29.46
C LYS A 32 8.33 16.21 -30.14
N ASN A 33 7.49 16.96 -29.44
CA ASN A 33 6.92 18.21 -29.91
C ASN A 33 6.47 19.08 -28.73
N ILE A 34 6.12 20.33 -29.02
CA ILE A 34 5.68 21.31 -28.02
C ILE A 34 4.38 20.90 -27.31
N ASP A 35 3.47 20.18 -27.97
CA ASP A 35 2.18 19.80 -27.39
C ASP A 35 2.34 18.73 -26.29
N GLU A 36 3.38 17.90 -26.36
CA GLU A 36 3.72 16.91 -25.34
C GLU A 36 4.35 17.53 -24.08
N THR A 37 4.75 18.81 -24.10
CA THR A 37 5.51 19.45 -23.02
C THR A 37 4.70 19.99 -21.86
N ALA A 38 3.42 19.63 -21.74
CA ALA A 38 2.56 20.06 -20.64
C ALA A 38 3.19 19.82 -19.26
N GLN A 39 3.96 18.73 -19.12
CA GLN A 39 4.62 18.33 -17.88
C GLN A 39 6.01 18.94 -17.67
N SER A 40 6.57 19.65 -18.66
CA SER A 40 7.90 20.27 -18.57
C SER A 40 7.91 21.66 -19.19
N PRO A 41 7.77 22.72 -18.38
CA PRO A 41 7.92 24.10 -18.84
C PRO A 41 9.29 24.35 -19.49
N LEU A 42 10.34 23.69 -19.02
CA LEU A 42 11.66 23.75 -19.65
C LEU A 42 11.67 23.09 -21.03
N ALA A 43 11.10 21.89 -21.19
CA ALA A 43 11.01 21.26 -22.51
C ALA A 43 10.21 22.15 -23.48
N LYS A 44 9.11 22.75 -23.01
CA LYS A 44 8.33 23.71 -23.80
C LYS A 44 9.20 24.86 -24.29
N GLN A 45 10.05 25.41 -23.42
CA GLN A 45 10.97 26.47 -23.78
C GLN A 45 12.01 26.01 -24.82
N LEU A 46 12.56 24.81 -24.66
CA LEU A 46 13.54 24.24 -25.58
C LEU A 46 12.97 23.99 -26.98
N PHE A 47 11.69 23.63 -27.10
CA PHE A 47 11.04 23.48 -28.42
C PHE A 47 10.81 24.79 -29.19
N TYR A 48 10.99 25.96 -28.57
CA TYR A 48 11.03 27.21 -29.34
C TYR A 48 12.34 27.37 -30.13
N LEU A 49 13.36 26.55 -29.86
CA LEU A 49 14.55 26.47 -30.69
C LEU A 49 14.21 25.65 -31.95
N PRO A 50 14.34 26.22 -33.16
CA PRO A 50 13.81 25.62 -34.39
C PRO A 50 14.53 24.32 -34.82
N PHE A 51 15.68 24.04 -34.21
CA PHE A 51 16.47 22.85 -34.48
C PHE A 51 16.21 21.71 -33.49
N VAL A 52 15.44 21.92 -32.42
CA VAL A 52 15.19 20.87 -31.42
C VAL A 52 14.17 19.87 -31.97
N LYS A 53 14.59 18.61 -32.08
CA LYS A 53 13.77 17.50 -32.55
C LYS A 53 13.14 16.73 -31.38
N THR A 54 13.93 16.42 -30.36
CA THR A 54 13.49 15.62 -29.21
C THR A 54 14.18 16.12 -27.94
N VAL A 55 13.46 16.17 -26.82
CA VAL A 55 14.02 16.49 -25.50
C VAL A 55 13.79 15.31 -24.57
N TYR A 56 14.87 14.83 -23.97
CA TYR A 56 14.90 13.76 -22.97
C TYR A 56 15.25 14.34 -21.60
N ILE A 57 14.51 13.98 -20.56
CA ILE A 57 14.80 14.39 -19.17
C ILE A 57 14.87 13.12 -18.31
N SER A 58 16.01 12.87 -17.67
CA SER A 58 16.23 11.66 -16.89
C SER A 58 17.30 11.88 -15.81
N GLY A 59 17.04 11.34 -14.61
CA GLY A 59 17.99 11.37 -13.50
C GLY A 59 18.45 12.79 -13.18
N ASN A 60 19.72 13.09 -13.48
CA ASN A 60 20.33 14.40 -13.29
C ASN A 60 20.64 15.10 -14.63
N PHE A 61 20.00 14.77 -15.75
CA PHE A 61 20.37 15.35 -17.04
C PHE A 61 19.21 15.58 -18.00
N ILE A 62 19.47 16.47 -18.96
CA ILE A 62 18.64 16.71 -20.13
C ILE A 62 19.44 16.36 -21.37
N ALA A 63 18.93 15.51 -22.25
CA ALA A 63 19.54 15.25 -23.55
C ALA A 63 18.64 15.82 -24.65
N ILE A 64 19.25 16.51 -25.60
CA ILE A 64 18.53 17.16 -26.70
C ILE A 64 19.00 16.55 -27.99
N GLU A 65 18.07 16.08 -28.81
CA GLU A 65 18.31 15.68 -30.19
C GLU A 65 18.02 16.86 -31.11
N LYS A 66 18.97 17.21 -31.99
CA LYS A 66 18.78 18.24 -33.02
C LYS A 66 18.38 17.67 -34.37
N PHE A 67 17.66 18.46 -35.17
CA PHE A 67 17.61 18.30 -36.62
C PHE A 67 18.98 18.60 -37.23
N SER A 68 19.28 17.97 -38.38
CA SER A 68 20.55 18.14 -39.11
C SER A 68 20.70 19.49 -39.83
N ILE A 69 20.11 20.55 -39.26
CA ILE A 69 20.12 21.93 -39.81
C ILE A 69 21.10 22.85 -39.08
N VAL A 70 21.71 22.40 -37.97
CA VAL A 70 22.65 23.15 -37.15
C VAL A 70 23.71 22.22 -36.59
N GLU A 71 24.88 22.73 -36.20
CA GLU A 71 25.90 21.95 -35.51
C GLU A 71 26.03 22.30 -34.01
N TRP A 72 26.26 21.28 -33.17
CA TRP A 72 26.28 21.46 -31.71
C TRP A 72 27.36 22.43 -31.25
N HIS A 73 28.50 22.50 -31.94
CA HIS A 73 29.57 23.42 -31.57
C HIS A 73 29.17 24.91 -31.69
N GLU A 74 28.12 25.22 -32.46
CA GLU A 74 27.62 26.59 -32.66
C GLU A 74 26.60 26.99 -31.60
N VAL A 75 25.85 26.02 -31.06
CA VAL A 75 24.67 26.30 -30.22
C VAL A 75 24.75 25.74 -28.80
N LYS A 76 25.66 24.82 -28.50
CA LYS A 76 25.70 24.13 -27.19
C LYS A 76 25.82 25.06 -25.99
N GLU A 77 26.64 26.11 -26.10
CA GLU A 77 26.84 27.08 -25.01
C GLU A 77 25.58 27.93 -24.79
N LEU A 78 24.91 28.34 -25.87
CA LEU A 78 23.66 29.11 -25.80
C LEU A 78 22.53 28.28 -25.18
N VAL A 79 22.46 27.00 -25.53
CA VAL A 79 21.46 26.08 -24.96
C VAL A 79 21.74 25.84 -23.47
N ALA A 80 23.00 25.65 -23.09
CA ALA A 80 23.39 25.53 -21.69
C ALA A 80 23.00 26.79 -20.90
N GLU A 81 23.33 27.99 -21.41
CA GLU A 81 22.96 29.26 -20.79
C GLU A 81 21.45 29.42 -20.65
N GLN A 82 20.67 28.99 -21.65
CA GLN A 82 19.21 29.05 -21.60
C GLN A 82 18.64 28.13 -20.51
N ILE A 83 19.18 26.92 -20.36
CA ILE A 83 18.80 25.97 -19.31
C ILE A 83 19.15 26.54 -17.93
N GLU A 84 20.37 27.04 -17.76
CA GLU A 84 20.85 27.63 -16.50
C GLU A 84 20.01 28.85 -16.11
N THR A 85 19.74 29.75 -17.05
CA THR A 85 18.93 30.95 -16.83
C THR A 85 17.49 30.60 -16.44
N PHE A 86 16.93 29.54 -17.04
CA PHE A 86 15.58 29.09 -16.69
C PHE A 86 15.50 28.61 -15.24
N VAL A 87 16.48 27.80 -14.81
CA VAL A 87 16.55 27.26 -13.46
C VAL A 87 16.88 28.35 -12.43
N ASP A 88 17.85 29.22 -12.72
CA ASP A 88 18.25 30.32 -11.83
C ASP A 88 17.11 31.36 -11.63
N LYS A 89 16.17 31.47 -12.59
CA LYS A 89 14.94 32.28 -12.46
C LYS A 89 13.82 31.57 -11.68
N GLY A 90 14.07 30.38 -11.12
CA GLY A 90 13.09 29.58 -10.39
C GLY A 90 12.12 28.79 -11.29
N GLY A 91 12.46 28.60 -12.57
CA GLY A 91 11.67 27.80 -13.49
C GLY A 91 11.63 26.32 -13.07
N LYS A 92 10.43 25.73 -13.02
CA LYS A 92 10.27 24.29 -12.76
C LYS A 92 10.67 23.49 -14.01
N ILE A 93 11.67 22.62 -13.89
CA ILE A 93 12.09 21.71 -14.99
C ILE A 93 10.95 20.75 -15.35
N LEU A 94 10.27 20.24 -14.34
CA LEU A 94 9.08 19.40 -14.44
C LEU A 94 7.99 19.94 -13.51
N ASN A 95 6.75 19.93 -13.98
CA ASN A 95 5.57 20.14 -13.15
C ASN A 95 5.38 18.86 -12.33
N THR A 96 5.94 18.84 -11.12
CA THR A 96 5.89 17.72 -10.17
C THR A 96 4.49 17.44 -9.59
N GLU A 97 3.44 17.96 -10.21
CA GLU A 97 2.05 17.84 -9.74
C GLU A 97 1.22 16.83 -10.59
N ASP A 98 1.73 16.34 -11.74
CA ASP A 98 0.92 15.53 -12.68
C ASP A 98 1.53 14.18 -13.11
N SER A 99 2.62 13.71 -12.50
CA SER A 99 3.28 12.45 -12.90
C SER A 99 3.07 11.25 -11.96
N ASP A 100 2.10 11.33 -11.05
CA ASP A 100 1.62 10.19 -10.24
C ASP A 100 0.62 9.29 -10.99
N ASN A 101 0.17 9.68 -12.18
CA ASN A 101 -0.96 9.01 -12.83
C ASN A 101 -0.59 7.76 -13.66
N LYS A 102 0.44 6.99 -13.26
CA LYS A 102 0.40 5.54 -13.54
C LYS A 102 -0.42 4.90 -12.44
N LYS A 103 -1.75 5.03 -12.58
CA LYS A 103 -2.71 4.34 -11.72
C LYS A 103 -2.30 2.89 -11.58
N ILE A 104 -2.10 2.47 -10.33
CA ILE A 104 -1.78 1.07 -10.05
C ILE A 104 -2.99 0.25 -10.52
N PRO A 105 -2.81 -0.71 -11.45
CA PRO A 105 -3.93 -1.55 -11.87
C PRO A 105 -4.34 -2.42 -10.68
N VAL A 106 -5.58 -2.24 -10.24
CA VAL A 106 -6.18 -2.96 -9.12
C VAL A 106 -7.69 -3.10 -9.38
N THR A 107 -8.23 -4.28 -9.04
CA THR A 107 -9.67 -4.44 -8.87
C THR A 107 -9.99 -4.56 -7.40
N VAL A 108 -11.12 -4.00 -6.99
CA VAL A 108 -11.66 -4.15 -5.65
C VAL A 108 -13.12 -4.55 -5.79
N TYR A 109 -13.50 -5.63 -5.12
CA TYR A 109 -14.88 -6.11 -5.08
C TYR A 109 -15.29 -6.39 -3.63
N SER A 110 -16.59 -6.45 -3.37
CA SER A 110 -17.14 -6.62 -2.03
C SER A 110 -17.74 -8.02 -1.86
N GLU A 111 -17.53 -8.63 -0.71
CA GLU A 111 -18.07 -9.91 -0.28
C GLU A 111 -18.88 -9.70 1.02
N THR A 112 -20.04 -10.35 1.12
CA THR A 112 -20.82 -10.39 2.36
C THR A 112 -20.13 -11.32 3.36
N THR A 113 -20.14 -10.96 4.64
CA THR A 113 -19.65 -11.84 5.71
C THR A 113 -20.84 -12.44 6.48
N PRO A 114 -20.63 -13.50 7.27
CA PRO A 114 -21.65 -13.99 8.21
C PRO A 114 -22.08 -12.95 9.26
N ASN A 115 -21.28 -11.90 9.47
CA ASN A 115 -21.60 -10.80 10.37
C ASN A 115 -22.30 -9.66 9.57
N PRO A 116 -23.61 -9.40 9.79
CA PRO A 116 -24.36 -8.42 8.99
C PRO A 116 -23.86 -6.98 9.16
N SER A 117 -23.16 -6.67 10.26
CA SER A 117 -22.56 -5.36 10.49
C SER A 117 -21.19 -5.20 9.82
N VAL A 118 -20.65 -6.25 9.18
CA VAL A 118 -19.32 -6.24 8.57
C VAL A 118 -19.37 -6.63 7.10
N MET A 119 -18.69 -5.85 6.26
CA MET A 119 -18.48 -6.18 4.84
C MET A 119 -17.00 -6.27 4.52
N LYS A 120 -16.64 -7.24 3.69
CA LYS A 120 -15.27 -7.51 3.24
C LYS A 120 -15.07 -6.92 1.85
N PHE A 121 -13.98 -6.18 1.67
CA PHE A 121 -13.56 -5.59 0.39
C PHE A 121 -12.23 -6.22 -0.02
N VAL A 122 -12.24 -7.00 -1.09
CA VAL A 122 -11.10 -7.78 -1.55
C VAL A 122 -10.44 -7.07 -2.73
N ALA A 123 -9.13 -6.85 -2.63
CA ALA A 123 -8.31 -6.29 -3.69
C ALA A 123 -7.58 -7.40 -4.47
N SER A 124 -7.29 -7.16 -5.74
CA SER A 124 -6.45 -8.06 -6.57
C SER A 124 -4.96 -8.03 -6.21
N LYS A 125 -4.57 -7.33 -5.14
CA LYS A 125 -3.19 -7.14 -4.69
C LYS A 125 -3.12 -7.23 -3.18
N MET A 126 -1.99 -7.74 -2.68
CA MET A 126 -1.68 -7.75 -1.27
C MET A 126 -1.59 -6.29 -0.75
N LEU A 127 -2.32 -6.02 0.32
CA LEU A 127 -2.41 -4.77 1.06
C LEU A 127 -1.43 -4.73 2.24
N THR A 128 -1.25 -5.87 2.92
CA THR A 128 -0.35 -6.01 4.08
C THR A 128 0.11 -7.45 4.26
N LYS A 129 1.24 -7.64 4.95
CA LYS A 129 1.70 -8.95 5.46
C LYS A 129 1.30 -9.19 6.91
N THR A 130 0.96 -8.11 7.63
CA THR A 130 0.59 -8.15 9.03
C THR A 130 -0.83 -7.65 9.17
N ALA A 131 -1.68 -8.47 9.77
CA ALA A 131 -3.04 -8.08 10.13
C ALA A 131 -3.04 -6.86 11.05
N VAL A 132 -3.86 -5.86 10.72
CA VAL A 132 -4.04 -4.64 11.50
C VAL A 132 -5.52 -4.44 11.78
N GLU A 133 -5.84 -4.17 13.04
CA GLU A 133 -7.19 -3.91 13.50
C GLU A 133 -7.24 -2.53 14.18
N CYS A 134 -8.10 -1.66 13.66
CA CYS A 134 -8.34 -0.33 14.20
C CYS A 134 -9.79 -0.26 14.69
N LYS A 135 -10.00 -0.04 15.98
CA LYS A 135 -11.35 0.03 16.58
C LYS A 135 -11.98 1.42 16.54
N ASN A 136 -11.16 2.42 16.29
CA ASN A 136 -11.53 3.82 16.22
C ASN A 136 -10.41 4.59 15.49
N ILE A 137 -10.63 5.88 15.28
CA ILE A 137 -9.70 6.77 14.57
C ILE A 137 -8.39 7.02 15.33
N ASP A 138 -8.39 6.94 16.66
CA ASP A 138 -7.18 7.17 17.47
C ASP A 138 -6.20 5.99 17.35
N ASP A 139 -6.74 4.77 17.18
CA ASP A 139 -5.97 3.54 16.94
C ASP A 139 -5.47 3.42 15.48
N SER A 140 -5.90 4.32 14.58
CA SER A 140 -5.63 4.21 13.15
C SER A 140 -4.28 4.80 12.70
N ALA A 141 -3.41 5.18 13.64
CA ALA A 141 -2.10 5.77 13.32
C ALA A 141 -1.22 4.83 12.48
N VAL A 142 -1.38 3.52 12.65
CA VAL A 142 -0.68 2.47 11.90
C VAL A 142 -1.17 2.34 10.46
N SER A 143 -2.37 2.82 10.13
CA SER A 143 -2.94 2.70 8.79
C SER A 143 -3.55 4.02 8.30
N PRO A 144 -2.84 4.73 7.40
CA PRO A 144 -3.39 5.91 6.74
C PRO A 144 -4.67 5.61 5.95
N LEU A 145 -4.84 4.39 5.40
CA LEU A 145 -6.10 3.97 4.78
C LEU A 145 -7.23 3.91 5.82
N ALA A 146 -7.01 3.26 6.97
CA ALA A 146 -8.01 3.18 8.03
C ALA A 146 -8.40 4.58 8.54
N LYS A 147 -7.42 5.48 8.69
CA LYS A 147 -7.66 6.87 9.10
C LYS A 147 -8.63 7.59 8.18
N GLU A 148 -8.46 7.45 6.87
CA GLU A 148 -9.39 8.06 5.91
C GLU A 148 -10.74 7.34 5.87
N LEU A 149 -10.78 6.02 6.07
CA LEU A 149 -12.03 5.27 6.20
C LEU A 149 -12.86 5.70 7.42
N PHE A 150 -12.23 6.07 8.54
CA PHE A 150 -12.95 6.61 9.71
C PHE A 150 -13.59 7.99 9.48
N ARG A 151 -13.29 8.67 8.37
CA ARG A 151 -13.95 9.92 8.01
C ARG A 151 -15.39 9.70 7.53
N PHE A 152 -15.71 8.48 7.13
CA PHE A 152 -17.09 8.07 6.87
C PHE A 152 -17.81 7.87 8.23
N PRO A 153 -18.88 8.62 8.51
CA PRO A 153 -19.48 8.66 9.85
C PRO A 153 -20.12 7.33 10.28
N PHE A 154 -20.36 6.43 9.33
CA PHE A 154 -20.91 5.11 9.57
C PHE A 154 -19.84 4.03 9.83
N VAL A 155 -18.54 4.32 9.64
CA VAL A 155 -17.47 3.34 9.86
C VAL A 155 -17.14 3.26 11.36
N LYS A 156 -17.29 2.05 11.91
CA LYS A 156 -17.05 1.74 13.32
C LYS A 156 -15.67 1.16 13.56
N GLU A 157 -15.27 0.17 12.77
CA GLU A 157 -14.00 -0.56 12.93
C GLU A 157 -13.46 -0.92 11.54
N VAL A 158 -12.13 -0.93 11.40
CA VAL A 158 -11.45 -1.28 10.14
C VAL A 158 -10.40 -2.35 10.44
N PHE A 159 -10.50 -3.47 9.75
CA PHE A 159 -9.55 -4.57 9.80
C PHE A 159 -8.92 -4.75 8.41
N ILE A 160 -7.59 -4.86 8.35
CA ILE A 160 -6.83 -5.00 7.10
C ILE A 160 -5.92 -6.21 7.26
N ASP A 161 -6.03 -7.16 6.35
CA ASP A 161 -5.18 -8.34 6.31
C ASP A 161 -5.00 -8.82 4.87
N GLU A 162 -3.86 -9.44 4.59
CA GLU A 162 -3.46 -9.92 3.27
C GLU A 162 -3.86 -8.98 2.12
N ASN A 163 -4.91 -9.31 1.36
CA ASN A 163 -5.42 -8.55 0.23
C ASN A 163 -6.83 -7.97 0.45
N TYR A 164 -7.36 -7.95 1.68
CA TYR A 164 -8.72 -7.50 1.95
C TYR A 164 -8.82 -6.52 3.12
N VAL A 165 -9.91 -5.76 3.12
CA VAL A 165 -10.30 -4.83 4.19
C VAL A 165 -11.70 -5.22 4.66
N SER A 166 -11.85 -5.53 5.94
CA SER A 166 -13.16 -5.73 6.56
C SER A 166 -13.56 -4.49 7.34
N ILE A 167 -14.74 -3.96 7.02
CA ILE A 167 -15.23 -2.72 7.61
C ILE A 167 -16.49 -3.06 8.41
N SER A 168 -16.47 -2.73 9.69
CA SER A 168 -17.64 -2.79 10.57
C SER A 168 -18.34 -1.44 10.53
N LYS A 169 -19.67 -1.44 10.40
CA LYS A 169 -20.48 -0.21 10.39
C LYS A 169 -21.27 -0.02 11.69
N TYR A 170 -21.61 1.22 11.99
CA TYR A 170 -22.67 1.54 12.94
C TYR A 170 -24.05 1.19 12.35
N GLU A 171 -25.05 0.97 13.21
CA GLU A 171 -26.43 0.64 12.82
C GLU A 171 -27.17 1.78 12.09
N ILE A 172 -26.55 2.94 11.95
CA ILE A 172 -27.13 4.11 11.26
C ILE A 172 -27.09 4.02 9.72
N ALA A 173 -26.41 3.03 9.16
CA ALA A 173 -26.24 2.88 7.71
C ALA A 173 -26.59 1.47 7.24
N ASP A 174 -27.00 1.33 5.98
CA ASP A 174 -27.23 0.05 5.32
C ASP A 174 -26.11 -0.23 4.30
N TRP A 175 -25.62 -1.48 4.27
CA TRP A 175 -24.59 -1.88 3.33
C TRP A 175 -25.01 -1.68 1.87
N ILE A 176 -26.28 -1.87 1.54
CA ILE A 176 -26.80 -1.69 0.18
C ILE A 176 -26.52 -0.27 -0.32
N GLU A 177 -26.56 0.73 0.56
CA GLU A 177 -26.37 2.15 0.21
C GLU A 177 -24.89 2.54 0.16
N ILE A 178 -24.07 2.05 1.09
CA ILE A 178 -22.69 2.53 1.28
C ILE A 178 -21.63 1.69 0.55
N THR A 179 -21.96 0.48 0.09
CA THR A 179 -20.98 -0.46 -0.51
C THR A 179 -20.22 0.14 -1.69
N GLN A 180 -20.92 0.82 -2.60
CA GLN A 180 -20.31 1.37 -3.81
C GLN A 180 -19.34 2.50 -3.50
N GLU A 181 -19.71 3.37 -2.56
CA GLU A 181 -18.88 4.50 -2.13
C GLU A 181 -17.56 4.01 -1.52
N ILE A 182 -17.63 3.10 -0.55
CA ILE A 182 -16.45 2.53 0.11
C ILE A 182 -15.58 1.76 -0.88
N ARG A 183 -16.19 0.92 -1.73
CA ARG A 183 -15.46 0.16 -2.75
C ARG A 183 -14.70 1.08 -3.69
N SER A 184 -15.36 2.14 -4.17
CA SER A 184 -14.73 3.13 -5.04
C SER A 184 -13.60 3.85 -4.32
N PHE A 185 -13.81 4.24 -3.06
CA PHE A 185 -12.80 4.90 -2.24
C PHE A 185 -11.55 4.03 -2.09
N ILE A 186 -11.69 2.77 -1.65
CA ILE A 186 -10.55 1.85 -1.48
C ILE A 186 -9.84 1.63 -2.81
N LYS A 187 -10.59 1.40 -3.90
CA LYS A 187 -10.03 1.24 -5.24
C LYS A 187 -9.19 2.45 -5.65
N THR A 188 -9.74 3.66 -5.54
CA THR A 188 -9.04 4.90 -5.89
C THR A 188 -7.81 5.12 -5.01
N TYR A 189 -7.92 4.85 -3.71
CA TYR A 189 -6.80 4.98 -2.78
C TYR A 189 -5.61 4.10 -3.19
N ILE A 190 -5.88 2.85 -3.59
CA ILE A 190 -4.85 1.91 -4.06
C ILE A 190 -4.35 2.30 -5.46
N GLU A 191 -5.23 2.73 -6.38
CA GLU A 191 -4.86 3.22 -7.71
C GLU A 191 -3.86 4.38 -7.63
N GLU A 192 -4.03 5.27 -6.67
CA GLU A 192 -3.15 6.42 -6.42
C GLU A 192 -1.83 6.04 -5.72
N GLY A 193 -1.63 4.76 -5.38
CA GLY A 193 -0.40 4.29 -4.73
C GLY A 193 -0.19 4.83 -3.33
N LYS A 194 -1.26 5.28 -2.66
CA LYS A 194 -1.19 5.79 -1.29
C LYS A 194 -0.83 4.68 -0.31
N THR A 195 -0.11 5.03 0.75
CA THR A 195 0.32 4.10 1.80
C THR A 195 -0.88 3.52 2.54
N ILE A 196 -1.02 2.20 2.51
CA ILE A 196 -2.13 1.50 3.19
C ILE A 196 -1.82 1.35 4.69
N ILE A 197 -0.62 0.84 5.00
CA ILE A 197 -0.13 0.63 6.37
C ILE A 197 1.28 1.19 6.48
N ASP A 198 1.54 1.92 7.57
CA ASP A 198 2.90 2.35 7.93
C ASP A 198 3.57 1.24 8.74
N GLU A 199 4.31 0.37 8.05
CA GLU A 199 5.02 -0.76 8.66
C GLU A 199 5.98 -0.34 9.79
N THR A 200 6.48 0.90 9.78
CA THR A 200 7.38 1.41 10.83
C THR A 200 6.68 1.57 12.19
N GLN A 201 5.35 1.75 12.18
CA GLN A 201 4.55 1.84 13.40
C GLN A 201 4.11 0.45 13.90
N ILE A 202 4.01 -0.54 13.01
CA ILE A 202 3.60 -1.91 13.37
C ILE A 202 4.62 -2.55 14.33
N VAL A 203 5.93 -2.31 14.12
CA VAL A 203 7.04 -2.85 14.94
C VAL A 203 6.94 -2.48 16.43
N LYS A 204 6.14 -1.46 16.79
CA LYS A 204 5.94 -1.02 18.18
C LYS A 204 4.75 -1.70 18.88
N THR A 205 4.04 -2.60 18.21
CA THR A 205 2.82 -3.23 18.75
C THR A 205 3.13 -4.63 19.27
N ALA A 206 2.61 -4.99 20.45
CA ALA A 206 2.86 -6.27 21.13
C ALA A 206 2.46 -7.53 20.30
N ASN A 207 1.62 -7.37 19.28
CA ASN A 207 1.23 -8.47 18.38
C ASN A 207 2.31 -8.80 17.33
N HIS A 208 3.24 -7.89 17.03
CA HIS A 208 4.28 -8.10 16.02
C HIS A 208 5.43 -8.99 16.52
N GLU A 209 5.73 -8.97 17.83
CA GLU A 209 6.74 -9.86 18.42
C GLU A 209 6.28 -11.32 18.44
N LYS A 210 4.97 -11.57 18.64
CA LYS A 210 4.39 -12.92 18.71
C LYS A 210 4.22 -13.61 17.35
N GLN A 211 4.33 -12.87 16.26
CA GLN A 211 4.24 -13.39 14.89
C GLN A 211 5.62 -13.62 14.24
N GLN A 212 6.72 -13.35 14.94
CA GLN A 212 8.08 -13.64 14.44
C GLN A 212 8.44 -15.11 14.66
N GLU A 213 9.16 -15.71 13.71
CA GLU A 213 9.72 -17.08 13.81
C GLU A 213 10.47 -17.30 15.14
N ALA A 214 11.20 -16.27 15.60
CA ALA A 214 11.94 -16.30 16.87
C ALA A 214 11.06 -16.40 18.13
N TYR A 215 9.77 -16.06 18.06
CA TYR A 215 8.81 -16.32 19.14
C TYR A 215 8.28 -17.74 19.07
N PHE A 216 7.94 -18.22 17.87
CA PHE A 216 7.49 -19.59 17.64
C PHE A 216 8.49 -20.62 18.17
N ASP A 217 9.78 -20.42 17.88
CA ASP A 217 10.87 -21.31 18.33
C ASP A 217 11.06 -21.35 19.86
N LYS A 218 10.53 -20.36 20.60
CA LYS A 218 10.60 -20.29 22.07
C LYS A 218 9.41 -20.94 22.76
N LEU A 219 8.36 -21.27 22.02
CA LEU A 219 7.16 -21.89 22.58
C LEU A 219 7.37 -23.38 22.86
N ASP A 220 6.57 -23.92 23.77
CA ASP A 220 6.52 -25.36 24.00
C ASP A 220 5.92 -26.08 22.78
N ALA A 221 6.17 -27.39 22.69
CA ALA A 221 5.76 -28.21 21.55
C ALA A 221 4.24 -28.20 21.32
N ILE A 222 3.43 -28.13 22.38
CA ILE A 222 1.96 -28.12 22.25
C ILE A 222 1.50 -26.76 21.71
N SER A 223 2.04 -25.66 22.22
CA SER A 223 1.77 -24.32 21.69
C SER A 223 2.13 -24.21 20.20
N GLN A 224 3.27 -24.77 19.77
CA GLN A 224 3.65 -24.80 18.36
C GLN A 224 2.67 -25.62 17.51
N GLN A 225 2.26 -26.80 18.00
CA GLN A 225 1.25 -27.63 17.33
C GLN A 225 -0.10 -26.90 17.21
N ILE A 226 -0.56 -26.23 18.27
CA ILE A 226 -1.78 -25.43 18.24
C ILE A 226 -1.69 -24.34 17.17
N ILE A 227 -0.59 -23.59 17.13
CA ILE A 227 -0.39 -22.55 16.11
C ILE A 227 -0.48 -23.14 14.70
N ASN A 228 0.23 -24.24 14.44
CA ASN A 228 0.20 -24.88 13.13
C ASN A 228 -1.22 -25.33 12.74
N ILE A 229 -1.97 -25.91 13.68
CA ILE A 229 -3.37 -26.31 13.46
C ILE A 229 -4.24 -25.09 13.12
N LEU A 230 -4.09 -24.01 13.87
CA LEU A 230 -4.86 -22.79 13.65
C LEU A 230 -4.56 -22.18 12.27
N GLU A 231 -3.28 -22.07 11.90
CA GLU A 231 -2.84 -21.51 10.63
C GLU A 231 -3.27 -22.37 9.42
N GLU A 232 -3.20 -23.70 9.53
CA GLU A 232 -3.48 -24.60 8.42
C GLU A 232 -4.98 -24.87 8.22
N TYR A 233 -5.75 -25.02 9.31
CA TYR A 233 -7.13 -25.53 9.24
C TYR A 233 -8.20 -24.50 9.61
N VAL A 234 -7.90 -23.52 10.47
CA VAL A 234 -8.90 -22.56 10.98
C VAL A 234 -8.83 -21.24 10.26
N LYS A 235 -7.62 -20.67 10.16
CA LYS A 235 -7.39 -19.33 9.61
C LYS A 235 -7.90 -19.16 8.18
N PRO A 236 -7.78 -20.13 7.25
CA PRO A 236 -8.31 -19.98 5.90
C PRO A 236 -9.84 -19.76 5.87
N ALA A 237 -10.56 -20.47 6.73
CA ALA A 237 -12.02 -20.32 6.85
C ALA A 237 -12.39 -18.95 7.45
N VAL A 238 -11.65 -18.53 8.48
CA VAL A 238 -11.85 -17.25 9.15
C VAL A 238 -11.55 -16.05 8.21
N GLN A 239 -10.47 -16.12 7.44
CA GLN A 239 -10.13 -15.11 6.42
C GLN A 239 -11.12 -15.09 5.25
N SER A 240 -11.64 -16.26 4.85
CA SER A 240 -12.74 -16.33 3.88
C SER A 240 -13.94 -15.50 4.36
N ASP A 241 -14.28 -15.61 5.65
CA ASP A 241 -15.35 -14.85 6.28
C ASP A 241 -14.99 -13.39 6.61
N GLY A 242 -13.78 -12.93 6.28
CA GLY A 242 -13.32 -11.55 6.50
C GLY A 242 -12.85 -11.25 7.92
N GLY A 243 -12.52 -12.27 8.71
CA GLY A 243 -11.88 -12.12 10.01
C GLY A 243 -10.46 -12.64 10.02
N ASN A 244 -9.84 -12.60 11.20
CA ASN A 244 -8.58 -13.28 11.46
C ASN A 244 -8.60 -13.94 12.84
N ILE A 245 -7.76 -14.95 13.03
CA ILE A 245 -7.54 -15.62 14.30
C ILE A 245 -6.04 -15.64 14.62
N ALA A 246 -5.69 -15.29 15.86
CA ALA A 246 -4.32 -15.34 16.34
C ALA A 246 -4.22 -16.13 17.65
N PHE A 247 -3.20 -16.97 17.78
CA PHE A 247 -2.88 -17.61 19.05
C PHE A 247 -2.38 -16.58 20.07
N GLN A 248 -2.95 -16.61 21.28
CA GLN A 248 -2.54 -15.72 22.37
C GLN A 248 -1.62 -16.41 23.38
N SER A 249 -2.05 -17.58 23.87
CA SER A 249 -1.36 -18.37 24.90
C SER A 249 -2.01 -19.75 25.07
N TYR A 250 -1.25 -20.69 25.63
CA TYR A 250 -1.74 -21.98 26.13
C TYR A 250 -1.36 -22.14 27.62
N ASP A 251 -2.34 -22.55 28.44
CA ASP A 251 -2.12 -22.95 29.83
C ASP A 251 -2.20 -24.47 29.92
N GLU A 252 -1.06 -25.11 30.19
CA GLU A 252 -0.94 -26.57 30.28
C GLU A 252 -1.72 -27.17 31.47
N LYS A 253 -1.81 -26.45 32.59
CA LYS A 253 -2.49 -26.95 33.80
C LYS A 253 -4.00 -26.96 33.63
N GLU A 254 -4.52 -25.88 33.04
CA GLU A 254 -5.95 -25.71 32.77
C GLU A 254 -6.38 -26.30 31.43
N LYS A 255 -5.42 -26.79 30.63
CA LYS A 255 -5.60 -27.24 29.24
C LYS A 255 -6.32 -26.18 28.39
N ARG A 256 -5.99 -24.91 28.61
CA ARG A 256 -6.75 -23.78 28.08
C ARG A 256 -5.99 -23.05 26.99
N VAL A 257 -6.55 -23.01 25.80
CA VAL A 257 -6.04 -22.27 24.65
C VAL A 257 -6.77 -20.94 24.55
N LYS A 258 -6.03 -19.84 24.55
CA LYS A 258 -6.56 -18.50 24.30
C LYS A 258 -6.27 -18.07 22.88
N VAL A 259 -7.30 -17.64 22.16
CA VAL A 259 -7.21 -17.12 20.80
C VAL A 259 -7.83 -15.73 20.71
N ILE A 260 -7.27 -14.88 19.86
CA ILE A 260 -7.78 -13.54 19.56
C ILE A 260 -8.56 -13.64 18.24
N LEU A 261 -9.81 -13.22 18.24
CA LEU A 261 -10.64 -13.10 17.04
C LEU A 261 -10.70 -11.63 16.61
N GLN A 262 -10.45 -11.39 15.33
CA GLN A 262 -10.34 -10.05 14.76
C GLN A 262 -11.21 -9.91 13.51
N GLY A 263 -11.48 -8.66 13.11
CA GLY A 263 -12.25 -8.35 11.90
C GLY A 263 -13.70 -8.86 12.00
N ALA A 264 -14.22 -9.50 10.94
CA ALA A 264 -15.61 -9.94 10.90
C ALA A 264 -15.98 -10.98 11.99
N CYS A 265 -14.98 -11.69 12.52
CA CYS A 265 -15.18 -12.68 13.59
C CYS A 265 -15.22 -12.06 14.99
N SER A 266 -14.89 -10.78 15.13
CA SER A 266 -14.99 -10.03 16.38
C SER A 266 -16.41 -9.49 16.59
N GLY A 267 -16.89 -9.49 17.83
CA GLY A 267 -18.09 -8.75 18.22
C GLY A 267 -19.45 -9.34 17.84
N CYS A 268 -19.53 -10.51 17.18
CA CYS A 268 -20.79 -11.21 16.90
C CYS A 268 -20.99 -12.41 17.85
N PRO A 269 -21.87 -12.32 18.88
CA PRO A 269 -22.00 -13.36 19.91
C PRO A 269 -22.33 -14.76 19.36
N SER A 270 -23.17 -14.84 18.32
CA SER A 270 -23.55 -16.12 17.70
C SER A 270 -22.40 -16.77 16.94
N SER A 271 -21.60 -15.96 16.22
CA SER A 271 -20.45 -16.45 15.47
C SER A 271 -19.30 -16.83 16.40
N THR A 272 -19.04 -16.05 17.46
CA THR A 272 -17.99 -16.34 18.44
C THR A 272 -18.23 -17.67 19.15
N PHE A 273 -19.47 -17.98 19.55
CA PHE A 273 -19.78 -19.24 20.23
C PHE A 273 -19.56 -20.46 19.33
N THR A 274 -20.05 -20.38 18.09
CA THR A 274 -19.97 -21.48 17.11
C THR A 274 -18.53 -21.71 16.68
N LEU A 275 -17.81 -20.63 16.34
CA LEU A 275 -16.41 -20.69 15.94
C LEU A 275 -15.52 -21.22 17.08
N LYS A 276 -15.71 -20.72 18.31
CA LYS A 276 -15.02 -21.24 19.49
C LYS A 276 -15.21 -22.75 19.64
N SER A 277 -16.45 -23.23 19.54
CA SER A 277 -16.77 -24.65 19.70
C SER A 277 -16.15 -25.49 18.57
N GLY A 278 -16.12 -24.97 17.34
CA GLY A 278 -15.44 -25.60 16.21
C GLY A 278 -13.93 -25.73 16.43
N ILE A 279 -13.28 -24.65 16.87
CA ILE A 279 -11.84 -24.64 17.19
C ILE A 279 -11.54 -25.61 18.31
N GLU A 280 -12.35 -25.62 19.38
CA GLU A 280 -12.14 -26.51 20.53
C GLU A 280 -12.21 -27.97 20.12
N ASN A 281 -13.22 -28.37 19.33
CA ASN A 281 -13.35 -29.74 18.87
C ASN A 281 -12.19 -30.15 17.96
N MET A 282 -11.77 -29.26 17.05
CA MET A 282 -10.64 -29.51 16.16
C MET A 282 -9.34 -29.72 16.94
N LEU A 283 -9.05 -28.85 17.91
CA LEU A 283 -7.85 -28.98 18.75
C LEU A 283 -7.89 -30.26 19.58
N LYS A 284 -9.05 -30.63 20.16
CA LYS A 284 -9.20 -31.91 20.89
C LYS A 284 -8.90 -33.12 20.01
N GLU A 285 -9.39 -33.12 18.78
CA GLU A 285 -9.20 -34.22 17.82
C GLU A 285 -7.74 -34.32 17.39
N MET A 286 -7.15 -33.21 16.95
CA MET A 286 -5.81 -33.16 16.36
C MET A 286 -4.69 -33.31 17.40
N LEU A 287 -4.90 -32.86 18.63
CA LEU A 287 -3.96 -33.05 19.74
C LEU A 287 -4.23 -34.34 20.54
N HIS A 288 -5.31 -35.07 20.21
CA HIS A 288 -5.75 -36.26 20.94
C HIS A 288 -5.95 -36.03 22.45
N ASP A 289 -6.36 -34.82 22.85
CA ASP A 289 -6.55 -34.40 24.25
C ASP A 289 -7.96 -33.82 24.42
N GLN A 290 -8.85 -34.58 25.09
CA GLN A 290 -10.25 -34.21 25.29
C GLN A 290 -10.46 -33.14 26.38
N GLU A 291 -9.43 -32.81 27.15
CA GLU A 291 -9.51 -31.81 28.22
C GLU A 291 -9.27 -30.38 27.71
N ILE A 292 -8.84 -30.23 26.44
CA ILE A 292 -8.60 -28.92 25.82
C ILE A 292 -9.86 -28.04 25.85
N LYS A 293 -9.69 -26.79 26.29
CA LYS A 293 -10.73 -25.77 26.31
C LYS A 293 -10.27 -24.55 25.54
N VAL A 294 -11.15 -23.95 24.75
CA VAL A 294 -10.85 -22.73 24.01
C VAL A 294 -11.54 -21.53 24.66
N GLU A 295 -10.78 -20.45 24.79
CA GLU A 295 -11.27 -19.13 25.17
C GLU A 295 -10.96 -18.15 24.04
N ALA A 296 -12.01 -17.61 23.44
CA ALA A 296 -11.90 -16.60 22.41
C ALA A 296 -12.03 -15.21 23.06
N VAL A 297 -11.07 -14.34 22.80
CA VAL A 297 -11.13 -12.93 23.17
C VAL A 297 -11.27 -12.09 21.90
N ASN A 298 -12.02 -10.99 21.98
CA ASN A 298 -12.09 -10.04 20.87
C ASN A 298 -10.78 -9.24 20.84
N GLY A 299 -10.12 -9.23 19.68
CA GLY A 299 -9.03 -8.30 19.36
C GLY A 299 -9.50 -6.87 19.49
#